data_AF-A0A0D2J455-F1
#
_entry.id   AF-A0A0D2J455-F1
#
_cell.length_a   1.000
_cell.length_b   1.000
_cell.length_c   1.000
_cell.angle_alpha   90.00
_cell.angle_beta   90.00
_cell.angle_gamma   90.00
#
_symmetry.space_group_name_H-M   'P 1'
#
loop_
_entity.id
_entity.type
_entity.pdbx_description
1 polymer ?
#
loop_
_entity_poly.entity_id
_entity_poly.type
_entity_poly.pdbx_seq_one_letter_code
_entity_poly.pdbx_strand_id
1 'polypeptide(L)'
;MAQPQQQRQQQQQQQQQQQQQQQQQQQQQHLRHLLDLSDDDDEDGDVCRICRMGSAPANQLYWPCKCSGSIKFVHQQCLLDWLQHSGRLQAGAFCEVCKHPYSFTPVYAEDAPSRLPWHELMWGLVGRAAKGVRLAHR
;
A
#
# COMPACT_ATOMS: atom_id res chain seq x y z
N MET A 1 66.84 -34.65 16.28
CA MET A 1 65.77 -35.41 16.95
C MET A 1 64.73 -34.41 17.45
N ALA A 2 63.73 -34.10 16.63
CA ALA A 2 62.74 -33.07 16.93
C ALA A 2 61.57 -33.65 17.75
N GLN A 3 61.11 -32.88 18.73
CA GLN A 3 60.42 -33.35 19.93
C GLN A 3 58.94 -33.71 19.68
N PRO A 4 58.43 -34.84 20.21
CA PRO A 4 57.01 -35.25 20.12
C PRO A 4 56.01 -34.20 20.65
N GLN A 5 56.47 -33.29 21.51
CA GLN A 5 55.66 -32.20 22.07
C GLN A 5 55.28 -31.16 21.01
N GLN A 6 56.18 -30.87 20.07
CA GLN A 6 55.95 -29.86 19.03
C GLN A 6 54.89 -30.33 18.02
N GLN A 7 54.86 -31.63 17.72
CA GLN A 7 53.82 -32.24 16.89
C GLN A 7 52.44 -32.19 17.57
N ARG A 8 52.36 -32.45 18.88
CA ARG A 8 51.09 -32.32 19.62
C ARG A 8 50.56 -30.89 19.65
N GLN A 9 51.45 -29.91 19.83
CA GLN A 9 51.07 -28.50 19.79
C GLN A 9 50.57 -28.07 18.40
N GLN A 10 51.23 -28.53 17.33
CA GLN A 10 50.77 -28.28 15.96
C GLN A 10 49.43 -28.94 15.67
N GLN A 11 49.21 -30.18 16.12
CA GLN A 11 47.92 -30.86 16.00
C GLN A 11 46.81 -30.14 16.77
N GLN A 12 47.09 -29.66 17.99
CA GLN A 12 46.14 -28.89 18.78
C GLN A 12 45.80 -27.55 18.10
N GLN A 13 46.78 -26.84 17.54
CA GLN A 13 46.55 -25.60 16.79
C GLN A 13 45.73 -25.85 15.52
N GLN A 14 46.01 -26.93 14.79
CA GLN A 14 45.22 -27.32 13.62
C GLN A 14 43.77 -27.68 13.99
N GLN A 15 43.57 -28.40 15.09
CA GLN A 15 42.22 -28.71 15.59
C GLN A 15 41.46 -27.44 16.00
N GLN A 16 42.11 -26.51 16.69
CA GLN A 16 41.49 -25.23 17.07
C GLN A 16 41.12 -24.39 15.84
N GLN A 17 42.00 -24.32 14.83
CA GLN A 17 41.70 -23.62 13.58
C GLN A 17 40.53 -24.27 12.82
N GLN A 18 40.48 -25.60 12.77
CA GLN A 18 39.35 -26.32 12.15
C GLN A 18 38.03 -26.07 12.90
N GLN A 19 38.03 -26.08 14.23
CA GLN A 19 36.85 -25.75 15.03
C GLN A 19 36.39 -24.31 14.79
N GLN A 20 37.32 -23.36 14.73
CA GLN A 20 37.00 -21.95 14.47
C GLN A 20 36.43 -21.74 13.06
N GLN A 21 36.97 -22.43 12.05
CA GLN A 21 36.43 -22.42 10.69
C GLN A 21 35.03 -23.04 10.62
N GLN A 22 34.79 -24.17 11.30
CA GLN A 22 33.46 -24.78 11.38
C GLN A 22 32.45 -23.85 12.06
N GLN A 23 32.84 -23.20 13.16
CA GLN A 23 31.99 -22.23 13.85
C GLN A 23 31.66 -21.02 12.96
N GLN A 24 32.64 -20.51 12.21
CA GLN A 24 32.44 -19.41 11.26
C GLN A 24 31.54 -19.83 10.09
N GLN A 25 31.67 -21.06 9.57
CA GLN A 25 30.79 -21.61 8.54
C GLN A 25 29.36 -21.77 9.06
N GLN A 26 29.16 -22.29 10.28
CA GLN A 26 27.84 -22.39 10.91
C GLN A 26 27.20 -21.01 11.10
N GLN A 27 27.99 -20.02 11.53
CA GLN A 27 27.51 -18.65 11.71
C GLN A 27 27.14 -17.99 10.36
N GLN A 28 27.93 -18.23 9.31
CA GLN A 28 27.59 -17.79 7.95
C GLN A 28 26.33 -18.47 7.42
N GLN A 29 26.17 -19.77 7.62
CA GLN A 29 24.96 -20.51 7.22
C GLN A 29 23.71 -20.01 7.97
N HIS A 30 23.84 -19.74 9.27
CA HIS A 30 22.76 -19.18 10.07
C HIS A 30 22.35 -17.78 9.58
N LEU A 31 23.32 -16.90 9.30
CA LEU A 31 23.03 -15.56 8.77
C LEU A 31 22.35 -15.63 7.40
N ARG A 32 22.77 -16.56 6.52
CA ARG A 32 22.13 -16.76 5.23
C ARG A 32 20.67 -17.22 5.37
N HIS A 33 20.38 -18.12 6.31
CA HIS A 33 19.01 -18.54 6.59
C HIS A 33 18.15 -17.40 7.16
N LEU A 34 18.72 -16.50 7.97
CA LEU A 34 17.98 -15.34 8.49
C LEU A 34 17.61 -14.33 7.38
N LEU A 35 18.47 -14.18 6.37
CA LEU A 35 18.20 -13.30 5.22
C LEU A 35 17.14 -13.91 4.29
N ASP A 36 17.11 -15.23 4.15
CA ASP A 36 16.10 -15.96 3.37
C ASP A 36 14.69 -15.78 3.96
N LEU A 37 14.57 -15.86 5.29
CA LEU A 37 13.29 -15.64 6.00
C LEU A 37 12.83 -14.18 6.07
N SER A 38 13.68 -13.23 5.66
CA SER A 38 13.33 -11.80 5.65
C SER A 38 12.80 -11.31 4.30
N ASP A 39 12.79 -12.18 3.28
CA ASP A 39 12.34 -11.87 1.92
C ASP A 39 10.89 -12.34 1.66
N ASP A 40 10.29 -13.13 2.56
CA ASP A 40 8.96 -13.75 2.39
C ASP A 40 7.76 -12.84 2.72
N ASP A 41 7.97 -11.61 3.23
CA ASP A 41 6.89 -10.61 3.42
C ASP A 41 6.77 -9.64 2.21
N ASP A 42 7.68 -9.76 1.23
CA ASP A 42 7.65 -9.03 -0.04
C ASP A 42 7.18 -9.93 -1.22
N GLU A 43 6.40 -10.99 -0.94
CA GLU A 43 5.68 -11.74 -1.97
C GLU A 43 4.67 -10.82 -2.71
N ASP A 44 5.14 -10.19 -3.80
CA ASP A 44 4.36 -9.78 -4.97
C ASP A 44 2.97 -9.18 -4.68
N GLY A 45 2.87 -8.41 -3.59
CA GLY A 45 1.64 -7.74 -3.23
C GLY A 45 1.31 -6.69 -4.27
N ASP A 46 0.06 -6.64 -4.71
CA ASP A 46 -0.40 -5.53 -5.54
C ASP A 46 -0.07 -4.20 -4.83
N VAL A 47 0.46 -3.23 -5.57
CA VAL A 47 0.84 -1.90 -5.04
C VAL A 47 0.00 -0.80 -5.69
N CYS A 48 -0.18 0.31 -4.97
CA CYS A 48 -0.85 1.47 -5.52
C CYS A 48 -0.05 2.08 -6.67
N ARG A 49 -0.67 2.23 -7.85
CA ARG A 49 -0.02 2.82 -9.04
C ARG A 49 0.44 4.28 -8.86
N ILE A 50 -0.09 4.99 -7.84
CA ILE A 50 0.19 6.40 -7.59
C ILE A 50 1.33 6.56 -6.59
N CYS A 51 1.20 5.95 -5.42
CA CYS A 51 2.15 6.16 -4.32
C CYS A 51 3.17 5.02 -4.16
N ARG A 52 2.95 3.86 -4.81
CA ARG A 52 3.80 2.67 -4.76
C ARG A 52 3.89 1.99 -3.39
N MET A 53 2.92 2.24 -2.51
CA MET A 53 2.76 1.49 -1.27
C MET A 53 1.75 0.34 -1.44
N GLY A 54 1.94 -0.72 -0.67
CA GLY A 54 1.02 -1.86 -0.59
C GLY A 54 -0.32 -1.54 0.07
N SER A 55 -1.17 -2.57 0.20
CA SER A 55 -2.46 -2.48 0.89
C SER A 55 -2.27 -2.52 2.42
N ALA A 56 -2.97 -1.66 3.14
CA ALA A 56 -3.04 -1.68 4.60
C ALA A 56 -4.51 -1.73 5.08
N PRO A 57 -4.82 -2.22 6.30
CA PRO A 57 -6.19 -2.31 6.78
C PRO A 57 -6.97 -0.98 6.72
N ALA A 58 -6.28 0.14 7.03
CA ALA A 58 -6.83 1.49 6.96
C ALA A 58 -6.77 2.13 5.57
N ASN A 59 -6.03 1.54 4.62
CA ASN A 59 -5.82 2.08 3.29
C ASN A 59 -5.68 0.93 2.28
N GLN A 60 -6.82 0.36 1.92
CA GLN A 60 -6.89 -0.83 1.06
C GLN A 60 -6.78 -0.47 -0.42
N LEU A 61 -6.18 -1.37 -1.20
CA LEU A 61 -6.14 -1.26 -2.67
C LEU A 61 -7.44 -1.76 -3.30
N TYR A 62 -7.84 -1.10 -4.39
CA TYR A 62 -8.98 -1.52 -5.22
C TYR A 62 -8.76 -1.18 -6.69
N TRP A 63 -9.67 -1.63 -7.57
CA TRP A 63 -9.57 -1.49 -9.03
C TRP A 63 -10.75 -0.68 -9.63
N PRO A 64 -10.66 0.65 -9.69
CA PRO A 64 -11.77 1.53 -10.09
C PRO A 64 -12.04 1.54 -11.61
N CYS A 65 -11.24 0.83 -12.40
CA CYS A 65 -11.34 0.84 -13.86
C CYS A 65 -11.01 -0.53 -14.45
N LYS A 66 -11.17 -0.66 -15.77
CA LYS A 66 -10.98 -1.92 -16.52
C LYS A 66 -9.53 -2.21 -16.93
N CYS A 67 -8.56 -1.51 -16.36
CA CYS A 67 -7.15 -1.79 -16.61
C CYS A 67 -6.77 -3.20 -16.15
N SER A 68 -5.80 -3.80 -16.81
CA SER A 68 -5.22 -5.10 -16.47
C SER A 68 -3.81 -4.94 -15.88
N GLY A 69 -3.33 -5.96 -15.18
CA GLY A 69 -2.02 -5.94 -14.52
C GLY A 69 -1.94 -4.96 -13.35
N SER A 70 -0.73 -4.57 -12.98
CA SER A 70 -0.44 -3.73 -11.79
C SER A 70 -1.04 -2.33 -11.84
N ILE A 71 -1.31 -1.78 -13.03
CA ILE A 71 -1.85 -0.42 -13.18
C ILE A 71 -3.32 -0.30 -12.76
N LYS A 72 -4.01 -1.41 -12.48
CA LYS A 72 -5.41 -1.38 -12.04
C LYS A 72 -5.55 -1.01 -10.56
N PHE A 73 -4.52 -1.23 -9.74
CA PHE A 73 -4.58 -1.07 -8.30
C PHE A 73 -4.26 0.36 -7.86
N VAL A 74 -5.10 0.90 -6.99
CA VAL A 74 -4.93 2.24 -6.42
C VAL A 74 -5.60 2.31 -5.05
N HIS A 75 -5.13 3.19 -4.17
CA HIS A 75 -5.85 3.56 -2.95
C HIS A 75 -6.96 4.56 -3.25
N GLN A 76 -8.06 4.52 -2.48
CA GLN A 76 -9.18 5.45 -2.65
C GLN A 76 -8.75 6.92 -2.53
N GLN A 77 -7.99 7.25 -1.48
CA GLN A 77 -7.53 8.62 -1.25
C GLN A 77 -6.57 9.09 -2.34
N CYS A 78 -5.62 8.24 -2.75
CA CYS A 78 -4.69 8.58 -3.82
C CYS A 78 -5.41 8.88 -5.14
N LEU A 79 -6.47 8.14 -5.47
CA LEU A 79 -7.25 8.42 -6.68
C LEU A 79 -7.99 9.76 -6.58
N LEU A 80 -8.61 10.05 -5.44
CA LEU A 80 -9.35 11.30 -5.21
C LEU A 80 -8.41 12.51 -5.29
N ASP A 81 -7.27 12.46 -4.60
CA ASP A 81 -6.27 13.52 -4.61
C ASP A 81 -5.74 13.73 -6.03
N TRP A 82 -5.44 12.65 -6.75
CA TRP A 82 -5.00 12.76 -8.15
C TRP A 82 -6.07 13.39 -9.06
N LEU A 83 -7.33 13.02 -8.91
CA LEU A 83 -8.44 13.61 -9.68
C LEU A 83 -8.64 15.09 -9.37
N GLN A 84 -8.50 15.48 -8.11
CA GLN A 84 -8.61 16.86 -7.67
C GLN A 84 -7.47 17.71 -8.22
N HIS A 85 -6.22 17.25 -8.06
CA HIS A 85 -5.04 17.99 -8.54
C HIS A 85 -4.92 18.03 -10.07
N SER A 86 -5.42 17.02 -10.78
CA SER A 86 -5.40 16.98 -12.25
C SER A 86 -6.56 17.75 -12.90
N GLY A 87 -7.49 18.33 -12.13
CA GLY A 87 -8.71 18.98 -12.64
C GLY A 87 -9.73 18.01 -13.26
N ARG A 88 -9.46 16.70 -13.24
CA ARG A 88 -10.31 15.66 -13.85
C ARG A 88 -11.54 15.32 -13.01
N LEU A 89 -11.55 15.69 -11.72
CA LEU A 89 -12.75 15.57 -10.90
C LEU A 89 -13.93 16.38 -11.47
N GLN A 90 -13.65 17.52 -12.11
CA GLN A 90 -14.66 18.42 -12.67
C GLN A 90 -15.01 18.11 -14.13
N ALA A 91 -14.04 17.60 -14.90
CA ALA A 91 -14.19 17.28 -16.32
C ALA A 91 -14.82 15.89 -16.59
N GLY A 92 -15.20 15.17 -15.53
CA GLY A 92 -15.67 13.79 -15.59
C GLY A 92 -14.56 12.83 -15.16
N ALA A 93 -14.83 12.09 -14.09
CA ALA A 93 -13.87 11.20 -13.48
C ALA A 93 -13.71 9.91 -14.31
N PHE A 94 -12.84 9.96 -15.32
CA PHE A 94 -12.51 8.83 -16.20
C PHE A 94 -11.04 8.42 -16.04
N CYS A 95 -10.77 7.13 -16.22
CA CYS A 95 -9.42 6.61 -16.23
C CYS A 95 -8.59 7.21 -17.37
N GLU A 96 -7.38 7.69 -17.06
CA GLU A 96 -6.50 8.28 -18.08
C GLU A 96 -5.97 7.24 -19.09
N VAL A 97 -5.93 5.97 -18.70
CA VAL A 97 -5.39 4.87 -19.50
C VAL A 97 -6.49 4.23 -20.33
N CYS A 98 -7.47 3.59 -19.69
CA CYS A 98 -8.51 2.85 -20.39
C CYS A 98 -9.79 3.66 -20.69
N LYS A 99 -9.83 4.94 -20.30
CA LYS A 99 -10.98 5.87 -20.49
C LYS A 99 -12.31 5.44 -19.87
N HIS A 100 -12.32 4.36 -19.08
CA HIS A 100 -13.52 3.90 -18.39
C HIS A 100 -13.89 4.88 -17.26
N PRO A 101 -15.18 5.24 -17.07
CA PRO A 101 -15.62 6.05 -15.94
C PRO A 101 -15.29 5.36 -14.61
N TYR A 102 -14.79 6.12 -13.66
CA TYR A 102 -14.64 5.66 -12.29
C TYR A 102 -16.03 5.59 -11.62
N SER A 103 -16.28 4.53 -10.85
CA SER A 103 -17.50 4.39 -10.06
C SER A 103 -17.24 4.84 -8.63
N PHE A 104 -17.89 5.92 -8.19
CA PHE A 104 -17.90 6.35 -6.80
C PHE A 104 -19.24 5.98 -6.19
N THR A 105 -19.25 5.08 -5.22
CA THR A 105 -20.44 4.85 -4.40
C THR A 105 -20.41 5.87 -3.26
N PRO A 106 -21.41 6.73 -3.08
CA PRO A 106 -21.44 7.61 -1.92
C PRO A 106 -21.48 6.74 -0.66
N VAL A 107 -20.50 6.93 0.23
CA VAL A 107 -20.56 6.36 1.58
C VAL A 107 -21.53 7.26 2.36
N TYR A 108 -22.76 6.79 2.53
CA TYR A 108 -23.69 7.37 3.49
C TYR A 108 -23.15 7.09 4.89
N ALA A 109 -23.21 8.07 5.80
CA ALA A 109 -22.90 7.83 7.20
C ALA A 109 -23.75 6.66 7.72
N GLU A 110 -23.21 5.80 8.60
CA GLU A 110 -23.93 4.63 9.09
C GLU A 110 -25.29 4.96 9.76
N ASP A 111 -25.46 6.20 10.22
CA ASP A 111 -26.68 6.74 10.83
C ASP A 111 -27.59 7.49 9.85
N ALA A 112 -27.32 7.44 8.54
CA ALA A 112 -28.13 8.12 7.55
C ALA A 112 -29.56 7.54 7.56
N PRO A 113 -30.59 8.34 7.89
CA PRO A 113 -31.96 7.86 7.96
C PRO A 113 -32.42 7.37 6.59
N SER A 114 -33.08 6.21 6.54
CA SER A 114 -33.54 5.55 5.31
C SER A 114 -34.46 6.41 4.44
N ARG A 115 -35.02 7.49 5.01
CA ARG A 115 -35.75 8.55 4.32
C ARG A 115 -35.40 9.89 4.95
N LEU A 116 -34.92 10.84 4.16
CA LEU A 116 -34.87 12.23 4.60
C LEU A 116 -36.31 12.71 4.84
N PRO A 117 -36.65 13.24 6.03
CA PRO A 117 -37.96 13.81 6.28
C PRO A 117 -38.28 14.87 5.22
N TRP A 118 -39.52 14.91 4.74
CA TRP A 118 -39.92 15.87 3.71
C TRP A 118 -39.63 17.31 4.14
N HIS A 119 -39.69 17.63 5.43
CA HIS A 119 -39.40 18.97 5.93
C HIS A 119 -37.91 19.34 5.77
N GLU A 120 -36.98 18.43 6.05
CA GLU A 120 -35.54 18.63 5.82
C GLU A 120 -35.25 18.80 4.32
N LEU A 121 -35.90 17.98 3.49
CA LEU A 121 -35.82 18.10 2.03
C LEU A 121 -36.32 19.49 1.57
N MET A 122 -37.49 19.91 2.05
CA MET A 122 -38.09 21.19 1.71
C MET A 122 -37.25 22.36 2.22
N TRP A 123 -36.70 22.29 3.43
CA TRP A 123 -35.84 23.35 3.96
C TRP A 123 -34.53 23.45 3.17
N GLY A 124 -33.95 22.32 2.78
CA GLY A 124 -32.79 22.26 1.89
C GLY A 124 -33.08 22.88 0.51
N LEU A 125 -34.23 22.56 -0.10
CA LEU A 125 -34.65 23.12 -1.38
C LEU A 125 -34.93 24.63 -1.30
N VAL A 126 -35.62 25.08 -0.24
CA VAL A 126 -35.89 26.51 0.03
C VAL A 126 -34.58 27.27 0.27
N GLY A 127 -33.64 26.71 1.03
CA GLY A 127 -32.33 27.33 1.26
C GLY A 127 -31.50 27.48 -0.03
N ARG A 128 -31.56 26.50 -0.94
CA ARG A 128 -30.92 26.58 -2.26
C ARG A 128 -31.59 27.60 -3.17
N ALA A 129 -32.92 27.65 -3.19
CA ALA A 129 -33.68 28.64 -3.94
C ALA A 129 -33.41 30.07 -3.44
N ALA A 130 -33.40 30.28 -2.12
CA ALA A 130 -33.12 31.60 -1.53
C ALA A 130 -31.70 32.10 -1.84
N LYS A 131 -30.68 31.22 -1.87
CA LYS A 131 -29.33 31.58 -2.31
C LYS A 131 -29.26 31.87 -3.80
N GLY A 132 -29.97 31.11 -4.64
CA GLY A 132 -30.07 31.35 -6.08
C GLY A 132 -30.78 32.67 -6.42
N VAL A 133 -31.83 33.02 -5.67
CA VAL A 133 -32.55 34.30 -5.81
C VAL A 133 -31.68 35.48 -5.38
N ARG A 134 -30.86 35.35 -4.33
CA ARG A 134 -29.92 36.41 -3.91
C ARG A 134 -28.81 36.70 -4.94
N LEU A 135 -28.43 35.70 -5.75
CA LEU A 135 -27.47 35.88 -6.84
C LEU A 135 -28.11 36.51 -8.09
N ALA A 136 -29.42 36.31 -8.30
CA ALA A 136 -30.16 36.87 -9.44
C ALA A 136 -30.64 38.32 -9.23
N HIS A 137 -30.54 38.84 -8.01
CA HIS A 137 -30.99 40.19 -7.63
C HIS A 137 -29.85 41.20 -7.42
N ARG A 138 -28.62 40.85 -7.84
CA ARG A 138 -27.42 41.70 -7.82
C ARG A 138 -26.89 41.84 -9.23
#